data_AF-A0A564T8U2-F1
#
_entry.id   AF-A0A564T8U2-F1
#
_cell.length_a   1.000
_cell.length_b   1.000
_cell.length_c   1.000
_cell.angle_alpha   90.00
_cell.angle_beta   90.00
_cell.angle_gamma   90.00
#
_symmetry.space_group_name_H-M   'P 1'
#
loop_
_entity.id
_entity.type
_entity.pdbx_description
1 polymer ?
#
loop_
_entity_poly.entity_id
_entity_poly.type
_entity_poly.pdbx_seq_one_letter_code
_entity_poly.pdbx_strand_id
1 'polypeptide(L)'
;MEIKRLLVINVPIKNCNLKCKYCYISALKENEKGAAKFLYTPEHVGKCLSKERLGGTCIINLTGGGETLIPKEMPQYIYQLLLQGHFLEVVTNGTLTSRFDEIAEFPRNLLEHLEFKFSFHYAELKKKGWLDRYFSNVKKMWEKGCSFTVELMPYDGLIDDIDEIINLCKSELGAACQITVGRNDLTEKKDLLTSMSRKEYESVWRKFDSTMFDFKLDIFQKKIDDFCYAGAWTLYVDLGTGAAKPCYGQLSNQNIFKNPEQPIIFNPVGKHCRQPYCYNGHAFLTLGVVPELETPTYADIRNRVCEDGREWLSKEVKDAFSQKLADNNEVWDEKKKNSYERKYPFIFFKTALYDWKEIYNKVIRKRKK
;
A
#
# COMPACT_ATOMS: atom_id res chain seq x y z
N MET A 1 -16.25 14.01 -8.09
CA MET A 1 -16.06 12.54 -8.18
C MET A 1 -15.77 12.03 -6.79
N GLU A 2 -16.45 10.97 -6.35
CA GLU A 2 -16.32 10.42 -4.99
C GLU A 2 -15.49 9.12 -4.99
N ILE A 3 -14.53 9.02 -4.07
CA ILE A 3 -13.78 7.78 -3.82
C ILE A 3 -14.55 6.93 -2.83
N LYS A 4 -15.03 5.78 -3.31
CA LYS A 4 -15.89 4.89 -2.55
C LYS A 4 -15.12 3.92 -1.66
N ARG A 5 -14.00 3.37 -2.14
CA ARG A 5 -13.26 2.31 -1.44
C ARG A 5 -11.75 2.39 -1.66
N LEU A 6 -11.01 1.79 -0.73
CA LEU A 6 -9.59 1.45 -0.88
C LEU A 6 -9.43 -0.06 -1.08
N LEU A 7 -8.82 -0.47 -2.18
CA LEU A 7 -8.41 -1.85 -2.39
C LEU A 7 -6.90 -1.94 -2.25
N VAL A 8 -6.42 -2.81 -1.36
CA VAL A 8 -5.00 -3.10 -1.23
C VAL A 8 -4.72 -4.47 -1.81
N ILE A 9 -4.11 -4.47 -2.99
CA ILE A 9 -3.91 -5.65 -3.80
C ILE A 9 -2.47 -6.13 -3.65
N ASN A 10 -2.34 -7.37 -3.18
CA ASN A 10 -1.08 -8.09 -3.11
C ASN A 10 -0.79 -8.74 -4.46
N VAL A 11 0.28 -8.29 -5.12
CA VAL A 11 0.82 -8.97 -6.31
C VAL A 11 1.56 -10.23 -5.83
N PRO A 12 1.29 -11.42 -6.40
CA PRO A 12 1.82 -12.70 -5.92
C PRO A 12 3.28 -12.90 -6.34
N ILE A 13 4.14 -11.96 -5.99
CA ILE A 13 5.57 -11.93 -6.25
C ILE A 13 6.32 -11.70 -4.94
N LYS A 14 7.33 -12.54 -4.69
CA LYS A 14 8.30 -12.36 -3.59
C LYS A 14 9.75 -12.33 -4.07
N ASN A 15 9.96 -12.44 -5.38
CA ASN A 15 11.26 -12.28 -6.00
C ASN A 15 11.56 -10.78 -6.18
N CYS A 16 12.80 -10.37 -5.94
CA CYS A 16 13.24 -8.98 -6.09
C CYS A 16 14.63 -8.94 -6.69
N ASN A 17 14.91 -7.91 -7.48
CA ASN A 17 16.21 -7.66 -8.10
C ASN A 17 17.17 -6.83 -7.22
N LEU A 18 16.73 -6.47 -6.01
CA LEU A 18 17.52 -5.81 -4.95
C LEU A 18 17.60 -6.69 -3.70
N LYS A 19 18.60 -6.48 -2.85
CA LYS A 19 18.85 -7.25 -1.62
C LYS A 19 19.02 -6.34 -0.40
N CYS A 20 17.97 -5.58 -0.09
CA CYS A 20 18.01 -4.58 0.99
C CYS A 20 18.21 -5.23 2.37
N LYS A 21 19.13 -4.69 3.19
CA LYS A 21 19.43 -5.21 4.53
C LYS A 21 18.23 -5.15 5.50
N TYR A 22 17.33 -4.21 5.29
CA TYR A 22 16.11 -4.00 6.07
C TYR A 22 14.87 -4.74 5.52
N CYS A 23 15.02 -5.56 4.49
CA CYS A 23 13.88 -6.23 3.85
C CYS A 23 13.25 -7.27 4.80
N TYR A 24 12.01 -7.01 5.22
CA TYR A 24 11.28 -7.91 6.12
C TYR A 24 11.02 -9.30 5.52
N ILE A 25 10.82 -9.41 4.20
CA ILE A 25 10.65 -10.70 3.51
C ILE A 25 11.91 -11.56 3.65
N SER A 26 13.08 -10.95 3.53
CA SER A 26 14.36 -11.64 3.75
C SER A 26 14.55 -12.00 5.23
N ALA A 27 14.23 -11.08 6.15
CA ALA A 27 14.31 -11.34 7.59
C ALA A 27 13.42 -12.52 8.02
N LEU A 28 12.19 -12.59 7.51
CA LEU A 28 11.23 -13.68 7.79
C LEU A 28 11.54 -14.98 7.03
N LYS A 29 12.56 -14.98 6.15
CA LYS A 29 12.91 -16.10 5.26
C LYS A 29 11.72 -16.52 4.37
N GLU A 30 11.01 -15.53 3.85
CA GLU A 30 9.83 -15.70 2.99
C GLU A 30 10.12 -15.46 1.50
N ASN A 31 11.38 -15.19 1.13
CA ASN A 31 11.79 -15.06 -0.26
C ASN A 31 11.42 -16.33 -1.05
N GLU A 32 10.78 -16.15 -2.21
CA GLU A 32 10.43 -17.25 -3.13
C GLU A 32 11.03 -16.97 -4.50
N LYS A 33 11.56 -18.02 -5.14
CA LYS A 33 12.04 -17.97 -6.53
C LYS A 33 10.92 -18.43 -7.47
N GLY A 34 10.88 -17.85 -8.65
CA GLY A 34 9.96 -18.23 -9.72
C GLY A 34 9.09 -17.07 -10.19
N ALA A 35 8.28 -17.36 -11.20
CA ALA A 35 7.31 -16.42 -11.73
C ALA A 35 6.11 -16.28 -10.78
N ALA A 36 5.52 -15.09 -10.77
CA ALA A 36 4.21 -14.87 -10.18
C ALA A 36 3.18 -15.79 -10.86
N LYS A 37 2.19 -16.25 -10.08
CA LYS A 37 1.12 -17.11 -10.59
C LYS A 37 -0.20 -16.36 -10.51
N PHE A 38 -0.85 -16.23 -11.65
CA PHE A 38 -2.17 -15.62 -11.76
C PHE A 38 -3.17 -16.64 -12.29
N LEU A 39 -4.28 -16.82 -11.57
CA LEU A 39 -5.38 -17.71 -11.97
C LEU A 39 -6.35 -17.05 -12.95
N TYR A 40 -6.33 -15.72 -13.05
CA TYR A 40 -7.30 -14.94 -13.80
C TYR A 40 -6.58 -13.93 -14.70
N THR A 41 -7.07 -13.71 -15.91
CA THR A 41 -6.46 -12.73 -16.83
C THR A 41 -6.68 -11.29 -16.36
N PRO A 42 -5.88 -10.33 -16.82
CA PRO A 42 -6.09 -8.91 -16.55
C PRO A 42 -7.50 -8.41 -16.87
N GLU A 43 -8.06 -8.79 -18.01
CA GLU A 43 -9.40 -8.36 -18.45
C GLU A 43 -10.48 -8.88 -17.50
N HIS A 44 -10.33 -10.14 -17.05
CA HIS A 44 -11.24 -10.74 -16.10
C HIS A 44 -11.17 -10.07 -14.73
N VAL A 45 -9.96 -9.75 -14.26
CA VAL A 45 -9.75 -8.99 -13.02
C VAL A 45 -10.35 -7.59 -13.15
N GLY A 46 -10.16 -6.91 -14.28
CA GLY A 46 -10.79 -5.62 -14.58
C GLY A 46 -12.30 -5.68 -14.45
N LYS A 47 -12.96 -6.68 -15.06
CA LYS A 47 -14.41 -6.90 -14.90
C LYS A 47 -14.81 -7.16 -13.45
N CYS A 48 -14.06 -7.98 -12.73
CA CYS A 48 -14.33 -8.27 -11.32
C CYS A 48 -14.14 -7.05 -10.41
N LEU A 49 -13.37 -6.06 -10.84
CA LEU A 49 -13.12 -4.83 -10.11
C LEU A 49 -13.73 -3.64 -10.86
N SER A 50 -14.86 -3.81 -11.53
CA SER A 50 -15.57 -2.69 -12.16
C SER A 50 -16.11 -1.71 -11.12
N LYS A 51 -16.24 -0.43 -11.49
CA LYS A 51 -16.88 0.60 -10.65
C LYS A 51 -18.28 0.19 -10.19
N GLU A 52 -19.08 -0.39 -11.07
CA GLU A 52 -20.44 -0.82 -10.75
C GLU A 52 -20.44 -1.84 -9.61
N ARG A 53 -19.61 -2.88 -9.73
CA ARG A 53 -19.53 -3.94 -8.73
C ARG A 53 -18.91 -3.46 -7.42
N LEU A 54 -17.95 -2.55 -7.49
CA LEU A 54 -17.33 -1.90 -6.34
C LEU A 54 -18.15 -0.71 -5.82
N GLY A 55 -19.34 -0.45 -6.35
CA GLY A 55 -20.23 0.63 -5.93
C GLY A 55 -19.69 2.06 -6.11
N GLY A 56 -18.66 2.25 -6.93
CA GLY A 56 -18.07 3.55 -7.24
C GLY A 56 -16.58 3.50 -7.61
N THR A 57 -16.00 4.68 -7.84
CA THR A 57 -14.56 4.86 -8.04
C THR A 57 -13.80 4.45 -6.79
N CYS A 58 -12.58 3.93 -6.95
CA CYS A 58 -11.78 3.40 -5.85
C CYS A 58 -10.34 3.88 -6.01
N ILE A 59 -9.61 3.87 -4.90
CA ILE A 59 -8.15 3.87 -4.89
C ILE A 59 -7.69 2.42 -4.81
N ILE A 60 -6.81 2.00 -5.71
CA ILE A 60 -6.28 0.64 -5.76
C ILE A 60 -4.76 0.69 -5.60
N ASN A 61 -4.27 0.20 -4.46
CA ASN A 61 -2.84 0.02 -4.22
C ASN A 61 -2.38 -1.35 -4.73
N LEU A 62 -1.33 -1.40 -5.53
CA LEU A 62 -0.70 -2.62 -6.04
C LEU A 62 0.70 -2.76 -5.45
N THR A 63 0.92 -3.78 -4.62
CA THR A 63 2.21 -4.02 -3.97
C THR A 63 2.56 -5.51 -3.95
N GLY A 64 3.77 -5.87 -4.37
CA GLY A 64 4.35 -7.19 -4.15
C GLY A 64 5.16 -7.30 -2.87
N GLY A 65 5.39 -8.52 -2.37
CA GLY A 65 6.44 -8.78 -1.39
C GLY A 65 7.85 -8.67 -2.00
N GLY A 66 7.95 -8.89 -3.31
CA GLY A 66 9.11 -8.64 -4.13
C GLY A 66 8.96 -7.36 -4.94
N GLU A 67 9.68 -7.26 -6.06
CA GLU A 67 9.50 -6.12 -6.97
C GLU A 67 8.21 -6.28 -7.78
N THR A 68 7.26 -5.37 -7.54
CA THR A 68 5.90 -5.41 -8.08
C THR A 68 5.88 -5.51 -9.60
N LEU A 69 6.77 -4.81 -10.32
CA LEU A 69 6.77 -4.78 -11.79
C LEU A 69 7.55 -5.93 -12.45
N ILE A 70 8.12 -6.87 -11.68
CA ILE A 70 8.80 -8.05 -12.26
C ILE A 70 7.86 -8.87 -13.16
N PRO A 71 6.65 -9.27 -12.72
CA PRO A 71 5.74 -10.03 -13.55
C PRO A 71 5.39 -9.23 -14.81
N LYS A 72 5.54 -9.88 -15.98
CA LYS A 72 5.33 -9.24 -17.29
C LYS A 72 3.87 -8.87 -17.53
N GLU A 73 2.95 -9.46 -16.79
CA GLU A 73 1.52 -9.25 -16.87
C GLU A 73 1.08 -7.93 -16.21
N MET A 74 1.93 -7.33 -15.36
CA MET A 74 1.55 -6.17 -14.54
C MET A 74 1.12 -4.94 -15.34
N PRO A 75 1.80 -4.53 -16.42
CA PRO A 75 1.31 -3.42 -17.25
C PRO A 75 -0.13 -3.62 -17.71
N GLN A 76 -0.48 -4.84 -18.17
CA GLN A 76 -1.85 -5.14 -18.60
C GLN A 76 -2.85 -5.14 -17.42
N TYR A 77 -2.48 -5.62 -16.22
CA TYR A 77 -3.34 -5.47 -15.04
C TYR A 77 -3.58 -3.99 -14.68
N ILE A 78 -2.53 -3.17 -14.69
CA ILE A 78 -2.63 -1.74 -14.42
C ILE A 78 -3.57 -1.09 -15.44
N TYR A 79 -3.36 -1.37 -16.73
CA TYR A 79 -4.20 -0.86 -17.81
C TYR A 79 -5.68 -1.22 -17.64
N GLN A 80 -5.98 -2.50 -17.39
CA GLN A 80 -7.37 -2.98 -17.24
C GLN A 80 -8.08 -2.39 -16.03
N LEU A 81 -7.35 -2.10 -14.94
CA LEU A 81 -7.89 -1.43 -13.76
C LEU A 81 -8.11 0.08 -13.99
N LEU A 82 -7.20 0.74 -14.72
CA LEU A 82 -7.36 2.14 -15.14
C LEU A 82 -8.57 2.30 -16.06
N LEU A 83 -8.83 1.33 -16.96
CA LEU A 83 -10.01 1.34 -17.83
C LEU A 83 -11.33 1.30 -17.07
N GLN A 84 -11.35 0.71 -15.86
CA GLN A 84 -12.53 0.78 -15.00
C GLN A 84 -12.71 2.18 -14.39
N GLY A 85 -11.71 3.06 -14.53
CA GLY A 85 -11.70 4.45 -14.11
C GLY A 85 -11.33 4.65 -12.64
N HIS A 86 -10.60 3.71 -12.05
CA HIS A 86 -10.05 3.82 -10.70
C HIS A 86 -8.78 4.67 -10.69
N PHE A 87 -8.39 5.09 -9.48
CA PHE A 87 -7.07 5.66 -9.20
C PHE A 87 -6.17 4.53 -8.72
N LEU A 88 -4.94 4.45 -9.23
CA LEU A 88 -4.00 3.42 -8.82
C LEU A 88 -2.76 4.02 -8.18
N GLU A 89 -2.28 3.35 -7.15
CA GLU A 89 -0.92 3.50 -6.61
C GLU A 89 -0.16 2.20 -6.90
N VAL A 90 0.94 2.28 -7.63
CA VAL A 90 1.81 1.14 -7.91
C VAL A 90 3.11 1.29 -7.13
N VAL A 91 3.31 0.42 -6.15
CA VAL A 91 4.54 0.40 -5.35
C VAL A 91 5.63 -0.34 -6.12
N THR A 92 6.75 0.31 -6.42
CA THR A 92 7.86 -0.27 -7.19
C THR A 92 9.21 0.21 -6.66
N ASN A 93 10.28 -0.53 -6.89
CA ASN A 93 11.66 -0.07 -6.65
C ASN A 93 12.22 0.79 -7.79
N GLY A 94 11.47 1.03 -8.87
CA GLY A 94 11.84 1.99 -9.91
C GLY A 94 12.94 1.55 -10.88
N THR A 95 13.35 0.28 -10.87
CA THR A 95 14.55 -0.15 -11.60
C THR A 95 14.29 -0.82 -12.96
N LEU A 96 13.05 -1.21 -13.27
CA LEU A 96 12.71 -1.94 -14.48
C LEU A 96 12.27 -1.00 -15.61
N THR A 97 13.23 -0.34 -16.27
CA THR A 97 12.99 0.66 -17.33
C THR A 97 12.02 0.17 -18.41
N SER A 98 12.14 -1.08 -18.88
CA SER A 98 11.25 -1.63 -19.91
C SER A 98 9.77 -1.72 -19.49
N ARG A 99 9.48 -1.82 -18.19
CA ARG A 99 8.10 -1.78 -17.67
C ARG A 99 7.53 -0.38 -17.71
N PHE A 100 8.36 0.61 -17.40
CA PHE A 100 7.96 2.01 -17.52
C PHE A 100 7.79 2.42 -18.98
N ASP A 101 8.63 1.90 -19.89
CA ASP A 101 8.46 2.12 -21.33
C ASP A 101 7.10 1.61 -21.83
N GLU A 102 6.70 0.40 -21.43
CA GLU A 102 5.40 -0.17 -21.79
C GLU A 102 4.22 0.62 -21.21
N ILE A 103 4.31 1.02 -19.94
CA ILE A 103 3.24 1.79 -19.28
C ILE A 103 3.15 3.22 -19.83
N ALA A 104 4.28 3.82 -20.22
CA ALA A 104 4.34 5.17 -20.77
C ALA A 104 3.62 5.33 -22.13
N GLU A 105 3.25 4.23 -22.77
CA GLU A 105 2.45 4.21 -24.01
C GLU A 105 0.93 4.20 -23.74
N PHE A 106 0.49 4.15 -22.48
CA PHE A 106 -0.93 4.23 -22.17
C PHE A 106 -1.50 5.61 -22.52
N PRO A 107 -2.81 5.70 -22.84
CA PRO A 107 -3.47 6.97 -23.03
C PRO A 107 -3.30 7.91 -21.83
N ARG A 108 -3.01 9.18 -22.11
CA ARG A 108 -2.73 10.20 -21.07
C ARG A 108 -3.82 10.29 -20.01
N ASN A 109 -5.09 10.19 -20.40
CA ASN A 109 -6.22 10.23 -19.47
C ASN A 109 -6.25 9.05 -18.47
N LEU A 110 -5.55 7.95 -18.78
CA LEU A 110 -5.35 6.86 -17.82
C LEU A 110 -4.14 7.14 -16.93
N LEU A 111 -3.05 7.68 -17.49
CA LEU A 111 -1.85 8.02 -16.73
C LEU A 111 -2.10 9.10 -15.66
N GLU A 112 -3.02 10.03 -15.92
CA GLU A 112 -3.44 11.06 -14.95
C GLU A 112 -4.13 10.48 -13.69
N HIS A 113 -4.56 9.21 -13.73
CA HIS A 113 -5.11 8.47 -12.58
C HIS A 113 -4.10 7.48 -11.96
N LEU A 114 -2.87 7.46 -12.46
CA LEU A 114 -1.82 6.55 -12.02
C LEU A 114 -0.76 7.30 -11.19
N GLU A 115 -0.56 6.81 -9.98
CA GLU A 115 0.53 7.19 -9.10
C GLU A 115 1.53 6.04 -8.96
N PHE A 116 2.82 6.38 -8.98
CA PHE A 116 3.88 5.43 -8.62
C PHE A 116 4.52 5.82 -7.30
N LYS A 117 4.37 4.94 -6.30
CA LYS A 117 5.20 4.96 -5.12
C LYS A 117 6.53 4.30 -5.42
N PHE A 118 7.56 5.10 -5.63
CA PHE A 118 8.91 4.62 -5.84
C PHE A 118 9.61 4.42 -4.50
N SER A 119 10.02 3.17 -4.22
CA SER A 119 10.81 2.78 -3.06
C SER A 119 12.28 3.12 -3.30
N PHE A 120 12.76 4.16 -2.64
CA PHE A 120 14.11 4.65 -2.83
C PHE A 120 15.12 3.80 -2.06
N HIS A 121 15.50 2.66 -2.62
CA HIS A 121 16.46 1.74 -1.99
C HIS A 121 17.92 2.22 -2.19
N TYR A 122 18.21 3.44 -1.74
CA TYR A 122 19.43 4.20 -2.02
C TYR A 122 20.73 3.37 -1.94
N ALA A 123 20.99 2.67 -0.82
CA ALA A 123 22.21 1.89 -0.67
C ALA A 123 22.40 0.81 -1.74
N GLU A 124 21.32 0.12 -2.14
CA GLU A 124 21.38 -0.90 -3.19
C GLU A 124 21.50 -0.27 -4.59
N LEU A 125 20.85 0.88 -4.81
CA LEU A 125 20.95 1.64 -6.06
C LEU A 125 22.36 2.21 -6.25
N LYS A 126 22.93 2.84 -5.23
CA LYS A 126 24.31 3.38 -5.21
C LYS A 126 25.32 2.27 -5.45
N LYS A 127 25.23 1.16 -4.71
CA LYS A 127 26.10 -0.02 -4.89
C LYS A 127 26.07 -0.59 -6.32
N LYS A 128 24.93 -0.53 -7.00
CA LYS A 128 24.76 -1.06 -8.36
C LYS A 128 25.04 -0.03 -9.46
N GLY A 129 25.29 1.23 -9.12
CA GLY A 129 25.38 2.32 -10.08
C GLY A 129 24.05 2.57 -10.82
N TRP A 130 22.91 2.41 -10.13
CA TRP A 130 21.56 2.50 -10.73
C TRP A 130 20.78 3.75 -10.31
N LEU A 131 21.42 4.74 -9.67
CA LEU A 131 20.75 5.99 -9.28
C LEU A 131 20.19 6.74 -10.51
N ASP A 132 20.99 6.95 -11.55
CA ASP A 132 20.55 7.63 -12.78
C ASP A 132 19.39 6.88 -13.46
N ARG A 133 19.46 5.55 -13.51
CA ARG A 133 18.36 4.71 -14.01
C ARG A 133 17.08 4.91 -13.20
N TYR A 134 17.20 4.94 -11.88
CA TYR A 134 16.06 5.13 -10.99
C TYR A 134 15.40 6.49 -11.23
N PHE A 135 16.17 7.59 -11.17
CA PHE A 135 15.62 8.93 -11.35
C PHE A 135 15.12 9.19 -12.76
N SER A 136 15.78 8.66 -13.80
CA SER A 136 15.26 8.75 -15.18
C SER A 136 13.92 8.04 -15.35
N ASN A 137 13.70 6.89 -14.69
CA ASN A 137 12.39 6.23 -14.70
C ASN A 137 11.32 7.04 -13.95
N VAL A 138 11.66 7.66 -12.82
CA VAL A 138 10.75 8.55 -12.09
C VAL A 138 10.34 9.75 -12.96
N LYS A 139 11.33 10.48 -13.50
CA LYS A 139 11.11 11.65 -14.37
C LYS A 139 10.31 11.31 -15.61
N LYS A 140 10.60 10.17 -16.27
CA LYS A 140 9.84 9.68 -17.42
C LYS A 140 8.34 9.56 -17.13
N MET A 141 7.98 8.94 -16.00
CA MET A 141 6.56 8.79 -15.67
C MET A 141 5.93 10.11 -15.27
N TRP A 142 6.66 10.99 -14.58
CA TRP A 142 6.19 12.34 -14.26
C TRP A 142 5.91 13.16 -15.53
N GLU A 143 6.82 13.15 -16.50
CA GLU A 143 6.69 13.83 -17.80
C GLU A 143 5.51 13.30 -18.63
N LYS A 144 5.17 12.01 -18.48
CA LYS A 144 4.00 11.39 -19.11
C LYS A 144 2.67 11.73 -18.44
N GLY A 145 2.69 12.43 -17.31
CA GLY A 145 1.51 12.89 -16.59
C GLY A 145 1.11 12.02 -15.40
N CYS A 146 1.91 10.99 -15.04
CA CYS A 146 1.68 10.25 -13.81
C CYS A 146 2.01 11.11 -12.59
N SER A 147 1.29 10.85 -11.50
CA SER A 147 1.75 11.25 -10.17
C SER A 147 2.86 10.31 -9.68
N PHE A 148 3.64 10.76 -8.73
CA PHE A 148 4.60 9.87 -8.07
C PHE A 148 4.84 10.27 -6.62
N THR A 149 5.45 9.36 -5.87
CA THR A 149 6.09 9.64 -4.60
C THR A 149 7.44 8.94 -4.57
N VAL A 150 8.45 9.58 -4.00
CA VAL A 150 9.73 8.92 -3.69
C VAL A 150 9.82 8.74 -2.19
N GLU A 151 9.87 7.47 -1.75
CA GLU A 151 9.85 7.14 -0.34
C GLU A 151 11.03 6.26 0.07
N LEU A 152 11.81 6.75 1.04
CA LEU A 152 12.92 6.05 1.66
C LEU A 152 12.44 5.27 2.88
N MET A 153 13.05 4.12 3.13
CA MET A 153 12.91 3.40 4.39
C MET A 153 14.09 3.77 5.31
N PRO A 154 13.85 4.44 6.45
CA PRO A 154 14.88 4.72 7.45
C PRO A 154 15.56 3.46 7.96
N TYR A 155 16.89 3.42 7.82
CA TYR A 155 17.74 2.31 8.21
C TYR A 155 19.05 2.87 8.74
N ASP A 156 19.52 2.38 9.90
CA ASP A 156 20.70 2.91 10.58
C ASP A 156 21.94 2.97 9.68
N GLY A 157 22.09 2.02 8.76
CA GLY A 157 23.20 2.01 7.78
C GLY A 157 23.12 3.08 6.68
N LEU A 158 22.17 4.02 6.77
CA LEU A 158 22.04 5.18 5.88
C LEU A 158 22.27 6.51 6.60
N ILE A 159 22.56 6.50 7.91
CA ILE A 159 22.69 7.73 8.72
C ILE A 159 23.76 8.67 8.15
N ASP A 160 24.90 8.11 7.74
CA ASP A 160 26.02 8.87 7.18
C ASP A 160 25.71 9.44 5.78
N ASP A 161 24.70 8.91 5.09
CA ASP A 161 24.28 9.34 3.76
C ASP A 161 23.08 10.31 3.78
N ILE A 162 22.52 10.66 4.95
CA ILE A 162 21.25 11.44 5.03
C ILE A 162 21.30 12.73 4.21
N ASP A 163 22.34 13.54 4.40
CA ASP A 163 22.45 14.84 3.73
C ASP A 163 22.67 14.67 2.22
N GLU A 164 23.44 13.63 1.80
CA GLU A 164 23.62 13.27 0.39
C GLU A 164 22.28 12.87 -0.25
N ILE A 165 21.49 12.03 0.43
CA ILE A 165 20.19 11.55 -0.04
C ILE A 165 19.21 12.72 -0.19
N ILE A 166 19.13 13.62 0.79
CA ILE A 166 18.25 14.79 0.75
C ILE A 166 18.62 15.67 -0.44
N ASN A 167 19.91 15.99 -0.58
CA ASN A 167 20.39 16.86 -1.65
C ASN A 167 20.16 16.25 -3.03
N LEU A 168 20.41 14.94 -3.17
CA LEU A 168 20.16 14.20 -4.41
C LEU A 168 18.68 14.20 -4.80
N CYS A 169 17.77 13.97 -3.85
CA CYS A 169 16.34 14.04 -4.14
C CYS A 169 15.91 15.46 -4.53
N LYS A 170 16.40 16.49 -3.84
CA LYS A 170 16.10 17.88 -4.18
C LYS A 170 16.60 18.25 -5.58
N SER A 171 17.83 17.86 -5.94
CA SER A 171 18.38 18.14 -7.26
C SER A 171 17.64 17.39 -8.37
N GLU A 172 17.26 16.14 -8.13
CA GLU A 172 16.60 15.31 -9.15
C GLU A 172 15.10 15.59 -9.28
N LEU A 173 14.41 15.91 -8.18
CA LEU A 173 12.93 15.89 -8.08
C LEU A 173 12.34 17.17 -7.48
N GLY A 174 13.15 18.18 -7.20
CA GLY A 174 12.74 19.47 -6.66
C GLY A 174 12.32 19.46 -5.18
N ALA A 175 12.35 18.31 -4.50
CA ALA A 175 12.02 18.17 -3.10
C ALA A 175 12.70 16.94 -2.46
N ALA A 176 12.82 16.92 -1.14
CA ALA A 176 13.31 15.76 -0.41
C ALA A 176 12.31 14.58 -0.50
N CYS A 177 12.81 13.35 -0.47
CA CYS A 177 11.96 12.18 -0.35
C CYS A 177 11.13 12.18 0.94
N GLN A 178 9.96 11.56 0.86
CA GLN A 178 9.22 11.17 2.06
C GLN A 178 9.94 9.98 2.69
N ILE A 179 9.81 9.80 4.01
CA ILE A 179 10.37 8.65 4.70
C ILE A 179 9.31 7.97 5.55
N THR A 180 9.29 6.64 5.54
CA THR A 180 8.39 5.83 6.38
C THR A 180 8.98 5.65 7.79
N VAL A 181 8.30 4.93 8.68
CA VAL A 181 8.91 4.40 9.90
C VAL A 181 9.34 2.96 9.68
N GLY A 182 10.57 2.64 10.06
CA GLY A 182 11.13 1.30 9.97
C GLY A 182 10.58 0.38 11.04
N ARG A 183 10.15 -0.83 10.65
CA ARG A 183 9.47 -1.78 11.53
C ARG A 183 10.19 -3.11 11.57
N ASN A 184 10.41 -3.64 12.76
CA ASN A 184 10.97 -4.95 12.97
C ASN A 184 9.86 -6.00 12.98
N ASP A 185 9.60 -6.61 11.82
CA ASP A 185 8.58 -7.65 11.67
C ASP A 185 8.95 -8.99 12.34
N LEU A 186 10.16 -9.12 12.92
CA LEU A 186 10.55 -10.28 13.72
C LEU A 186 10.01 -10.23 15.15
N THR A 187 9.57 -9.07 15.64
CA THR A 187 9.00 -8.94 16.99
C THR A 187 7.48 -8.93 16.97
N GLU A 188 6.86 -9.45 18.03
CA GLU A 188 5.40 -9.49 18.14
C GLU A 188 4.78 -8.09 18.19
N LYS A 189 5.44 -7.17 18.89
CA LYS A 189 5.04 -5.76 19.02
C LYS A 189 5.40 -4.93 17.79
N LYS A 190 6.11 -5.50 16.81
CA LYS A 190 6.56 -4.81 15.60
C LYS A 190 7.27 -3.50 15.93
N ASP A 191 8.35 -3.63 16.69
CA ASP A 191 9.13 -2.51 17.24
C ASP A 191 9.82 -1.69 16.15
N LEU A 192 10.40 -0.55 16.50
CA LEU A 192 11.20 0.24 15.56
C LEU A 192 12.39 -0.59 15.08
N LEU A 193 12.67 -0.55 13.77
CA LEU A 193 13.84 -1.20 13.19
C LEU A 193 15.06 -0.28 13.29
N THR A 194 15.61 -0.17 14.49
CA THR A 194 16.80 0.64 14.79
C THR A 194 17.47 0.16 16.08
N SER A 195 18.76 0.45 16.25
CA SER A 195 19.46 0.32 17.53
C SER A 195 19.32 1.57 18.42
N MET A 196 18.84 2.69 17.88
CA MET A 196 18.70 3.97 18.58
C MET A 196 17.52 3.97 19.55
N SER A 197 17.55 4.87 20.53
CA SER A 197 16.34 5.22 21.28
C SER A 197 15.33 5.91 20.36
N ARG A 198 14.04 5.90 20.74
CA ARG A 198 12.99 6.58 19.97
C ARG A 198 13.30 8.07 19.76
N LYS A 199 13.77 8.77 20.79
CA LYS A 199 14.08 10.21 20.71
C LYS A 199 15.22 10.51 19.73
N GLU A 200 16.26 9.68 19.74
CA GLU A 200 17.39 9.79 18.80
C GLU A 200 16.93 9.48 17.37
N TYR A 201 16.17 8.39 17.19
CA TYR A 201 15.59 8.01 15.90
C TYR A 201 14.76 9.16 15.31
N GLU A 202 13.85 9.74 16.09
CA GLU A 202 13.04 10.89 15.66
C GLU A 202 13.93 12.08 15.27
N SER A 203 14.92 12.44 16.09
CA SER A 203 15.80 13.57 15.83
C SER A 203 16.66 13.40 14.56
N VAL A 204 17.16 12.19 14.30
CA VAL A 204 18.01 11.90 13.15
C VAL A 204 17.18 11.96 11.85
N TRP A 205 16.03 11.32 11.85
CA TRP A 205 15.23 11.13 10.64
C TRP A 205 14.32 12.32 10.30
N ARG A 206 13.96 13.18 11.27
CA ARG A 206 13.22 14.42 10.99
C ARG A 206 13.94 15.41 10.08
N LYS A 207 15.23 15.23 9.79
CA LYS A 207 15.98 16.01 8.80
C LYS A 207 15.35 15.99 7.39
N PHE A 208 14.61 14.94 7.05
CA PHE A 208 13.90 14.84 5.77
C PHE A 208 12.65 15.71 5.69
N ASP A 209 12.21 16.31 6.81
CA ASP A 209 10.98 17.11 6.89
C ASP A 209 9.78 16.37 6.28
N SER A 210 9.58 15.12 6.70
CA SER A 210 8.68 14.16 6.04
C SER A 210 7.36 14.06 6.79
N THR A 211 6.29 14.59 6.21
CA THR A 211 4.94 14.54 6.80
C THR A 211 4.45 13.10 6.98
N MET A 212 4.84 12.17 6.10
CA MET A 212 4.58 10.73 6.30
C MET A 212 5.26 10.18 7.56
N PHE A 213 6.45 10.68 7.87
CA PHE A 213 7.26 10.16 8.98
C PHE A 213 6.62 10.55 10.30
N ASP A 214 6.29 11.84 10.44
CA ASP A 214 5.66 12.38 11.64
C ASP A 214 4.32 11.70 11.90
N PHE A 215 3.45 11.60 10.87
CA PHE A 215 2.17 10.91 11.05
C PHE A 215 2.35 9.42 11.43
N LYS A 216 3.29 8.71 10.79
CA LYS A 216 3.52 7.30 11.10
C LYS A 216 4.09 7.10 12.50
N LEU A 217 4.93 8.00 12.99
CA LEU A 217 5.43 7.99 14.37
C LEU A 217 4.32 8.25 15.38
N ASP A 218 3.41 9.18 15.06
CA ASP A 218 2.28 9.53 15.92
C ASP A 218 1.36 8.34 16.15
N ILE A 219 1.12 7.51 15.13
CA ILE A 219 0.30 6.30 15.25
C ILE A 219 1.11 5.04 15.61
N PHE A 220 2.43 5.13 15.70
CA PHE A 220 3.29 3.96 15.88
C PHE A 220 3.03 3.28 17.22
N GLN A 221 2.76 1.97 17.20
CA GLN A 221 2.42 1.17 18.38
C GLN A 221 1.20 1.66 19.18
N LYS A 222 0.35 2.52 18.59
CA LYS A 222 -0.94 2.89 19.16
C LYS A 222 -2.02 2.00 18.56
N LYS A 223 -2.62 1.17 19.40
CA LYS A 223 -3.73 0.32 18.98
C LYS A 223 -4.96 1.17 18.70
N ILE A 224 -5.73 0.77 17.69
CA ILE A 224 -7.01 1.39 17.38
C ILE A 224 -8.11 0.52 17.98
N ASP A 225 -8.80 1.04 18.98
CA ASP A 225 -9.88 0.36 19.71
C ASP A 225 -11.28 0.85 19.31
N ASP A 226 -11.34 1.92 18.52
CA ASP A 226 -12.55 2.43 17.87
C ASP A 226 -13.10 1.46 16.81
N PHE A 227 -14.35 1.69 16.40
CA PHE A 227 -15.02 0.84 15.42
C PHE A 227 -14.40 1.03 14.03
N CYS A 228 -13.67 0.03 13.54
CA CYS A 228 -12.95 0.13 12.27
C CYS A 228 -13.79 -0.37 11.08
N TYR A 229 -13.98 0.49 10.07
CA TYR A 229 -14.72 0.20 8.84
C TYR A 229 -13.88 -0.50 7.76
N ALA A 230 -12.64 -0.90 8.06
CA ALA A 230 -11.89 -1.76 7.15
C ALA A 230 -12.71 -3.03 6.83
N GLY A 231 -12.81 -3.42 5.56
CA GLY A 231 -13.74 -4.47 5.11
C GLY A 231 -15.10 -3.98 4.63
N ALA A 232 -15.65 -2.92 5.24
CA ALA A 232 -16.84 -2.25 4.70
C ALA A 232 -16.46 -1.30 3.57
N TRP A 233 -15.39 -0.52 3.78
CA TRP A 233 -14.88 0.48 2.84
C TRP A 233 -13.55 0.10 2.22
N THR A 234 -12.95 -1.00 2.68
CA THR A 234 -11.66 -1.47 2.17
C THR A 234 -11.65 -2.96 1.94
N LEU A 235 -10.75 -3.44 1.08
CA LEU A 235 -10.44 -4.86 0.94
C LEU A 235 -8.95 -5.06 0.77
N TYR A 236 -8.43 -6.13 1.36
CA TYR A 236 -7.16 -6.71 0.94
C TYR A 236 -7.45 -7.86 -0.03
N VAL A 237 -6.81 -7.87 -1.19
CA VAL A 237 -7.05 -8.86 -2.24
C VAL A 237 -5.73 -9.46 -2.71
N ASP A 238 -5.66 -10.78 -2.84
CA ASP A 238 -4.57 -11.44 -3.52
C ASP A 238 -4.81 -11.45 -5.04
N LEU A 239 -3.96 -10.76 -5.82
CA LEU A 239 -4.15 -10.63 -7.27
C LEU A 239 -4.08 -11.98 -8.00
N GLY A 240 -3.26 -12.90 -7.47
CA GLY A 240 -3.07 -14.20 -8.10
C GLY A 240 -4.29 -15.10 -8.00
N THR A 241 -4.99 -15.04 -6.87
CA THR A 241 -6.05 -16.00 -6.53
C THR A 241 -7.44 -15.40 -6.42
N GLY A 242 -7.56 -14.08 -6.25
CA GLY A 242 -8.81 -13.38 -5.96
C GLY A 242 -9.31 -13.55 -4.53
N ALA A 243 -8.56 -14.24 -3.66
CA ALA A 243 -8.88 -14.34 -2.25
C ALA A 243 -8.91 -12.96 -1.62
N ALA A 244 -10.01 -12.60 -0.96
CA ALA A 244 -10.18 -11.29 -0.38
C ALA A 244 -10.58 -11.37 1.10
N LYS A 245 -10.13 -10.37 1.85
CA LYS A 245 -10.38 -10.21 3.28
C LYS A 245 -10.55 -8.74 3.66
N PRO A 246 -11.18 -8.44 4.80
CA PRO A 246 -11.39 -7.06 5.25
C PRO A 246 -10.11 -6.22 5.38
N CYS A 247 -9.03 -6.81 5.91
CA CYS A 247 -7.75 -6.15 6.15
C CYS A 247 -6.64 -7.19 6.36
N TYR A 248 -5.37 -6.77 6.43
CA TYR A 248 -4.21 -7.68 6.56
C TYR A 248 -4.32 -8.70 7.69
N GLY A 249 -4.80 -8.28 8.87
CA GLY A 249 -4.91 -9.14 10.06
C GLY A 249 -6.12 -10.05 10.10
N GLN A 250 -6.97 -10.02 9.07
CA GLN A 250 -8.21 -10.79 9.03
C GLN A 250 -8.07 -12.06 8.21
N LEU A 251 -9.06 -12.93 8.35
CA LEU A 251 -9.20 -14.17 7.58
C LEU A 251 -9.83 -13.87 6.23
N SER A 252 -9.52 -14.69 5.23
CA SER A 252 -10.23 -14.67 3.95
C SER A 252 -11.67 -15.10 4.14
N ASN A 253 -12.60 -14.44 3.46
CA ASN A 253 -14.03 -14.77 3.54
C ASN A 253 -14.72 -14.92 2.18
N GLN A 254 -13.98 -14.70 1.10
CA GLN A 254 -14.52 -14.74 -0.26
C GLN A 254 -13.39 -14.85 -1.31
N ASN A 255 -13.78 -15.19 -2.53
CA ASN A 255 -12.94 -15.04 -3.72
C ASN A 255 -13.68 -14.13 -4.70
N ILE A 256 -13.21 -12.88 -4.83
CA ILE A 256 -13.91 -11.88 -5.63
C ILE A 256 -13.65 -12.02 -7.13
N PHE A 257 -12.69 -12.83 -7.56
CA PHE A 257 -12.42 -13.08 -8.98
C PHE A 257 -13.12 -14.33 -9.52
N LYS A 258 -13.72 -15.16 -8.66
CA LYS A 258 -14.37 -16.40 -9.11
C LYS A 258 -15.58 -16.16 -10.03
N ASN A 259 -16.39 -15.15 -9.73
CA ASN A 259 -17.56 -14.79 -10.53
C ASN A 259 -17.82 -13.28 -10.41
N PRO A 260 -17.71 -12.50 -11.51
CA PRO A 260 -17.98 -11.05 -11.49
C PRO A 260 -19.44 -10.71 -11.16
N GLU A 261 -20.39 -11.61 -11.42
CA GLU A 261 -21.82 -11.36 -11.16
C GLU A 261 -22.18 -11.57 -9.68
N GLN A 262 -21.30 -12.19 -8.88
CA GLN A 262 -21.57 -12.38 -7.47
C GLN A 262 -21.27 -11.11 -6.68
N PRO A 263 -22.16 -10.71 -5.74
CA PRO A 263 -21.92 -9.55 -4.89
C PRO A 263 -20.71 -9.78 -3.99
N ILE A 264 -19.96 -8.70 -3.75
CA ILE A 264 -18.83 -8.69 -2.84
C ILE A 264 -19.32 -8.50 -1.41
N ILE A 265 -18.75 -9.24 -0.47
CA ILE A 265 -19.08 -9.12 0.95
C ILE A 265 -18.28 -7.95 1.54
N PHE A 266 -18.99 -6.91 1.97
CA PHE A 266 -18.42 -5.73 2.63
C PHE A 266 -18.86 -5.65 4.10
N ASN A 267 -18.06 -6.25 4.99
CA ASN A 267 -18.31 -6.25 6.43
C ASN A 267 -17.13 -5.62 7.17
N PRO A 268 -17.37 -4.73 8.17
CA PRO A 268 -16.31 -4.03 8.87
C PRO A 268 -15.49 -4.98 9.76
N VAL A 269 -14.29 -4.57 10.13
CA VAL A 269 -13.52 -5.24 11.18
C VAL A 269 -14.16 -5.01 12.55
N GLY A 270 -14.82 -3.87 12.75
CA GLY A 270 -15.36 -3.46 14.04
C GLY A 270 -14.21 -3.27 15.04
N LYS A 271 -14.40 -3.70 16.30
CA LYS A 271 -13.36 -3.62 17.35
C LYS A 271 -12.43 -4.84 17.40
N HIS A 272 -12.38 -5.63 16.32
CA HIS A 272 -11.71 -6.93 16.30
C HIS A 272 -10.42 -6.94 15.47
N CYS A 273 -9.68 -5.83 15.46
CA CYS A 273 -8.36 -5.79 14.87
C CYS A 273 -7.40 -6.73 15.63
N ARG A 274 -6.75 -7.64 14.90
CA ARG A 274 -5.82 -8.65 15.45
C ARG A 274 -4.36 -8.23 15.37
N GLN A 275 -4.09 -7.03 14.86
CA GLN A 275 -2.74 -6.47 14.78
C GLN A 275 -2.39 -5.73 16.08
N PRO A 276 -1.10 -5.65 16.45
CA PRO A 276 -0.68 -4.91 17.64
C PRO A 276 -0.99 -3.41 17.53
N TYR A 277 -0.96 -2.87 16.32
CA TYR A 277 -1.39 -1.52 15.94
C TYR A 277 -1.65 -1.47 14.43
N CYS A 278 -2.22 -0.37 13.92
CA CYS A 278 -2.45 -0.18 12.49
C CYS A 278 -1.14 0.15 11.76
N TYR A 279 -0.32 -0.86 11.45
CA TYR A 279 1.00 -0.64 10.85
C TYR A 279 0.95 -0.08 9.42
N ASN A 280 -0.19 -0.21 8.72
CA ASN A 280 -0.48 0.47 7.45
C ASN A 280 -1.46 1.64 7.63
N GLY A 281 -1.52 2.20 8.85
CA GLY A 281 -2.43 3.30 9.16
C GLY A 281 -2.19 4.58 8.36
N HIS A 282 -0.98 4.78 7.85
CA HIS A 282 -0.67 5.84 6.88
C HIS A 282 -1.54 5.81 5.61
N ALA A 283 -2.11 4.66 5.21
CA ALA A 283 -3.08 4.58 4.12
C ALA A 283 -4.51 4.46 4.66
N PHE A 284 -4.73 3.56 5.63
CA PHE A 284 -6.08 3.25 6.11
C PHE A 284 -6.68 4.42 6.91
N LEU A 285 -5.94 4.98 7.86
CA LEU A 285 -6.45 6.02 8.75
C LEU A 285 -6.54 7.37 8.03
N THR A 286 -5.56 7.70 7.19
CA THR A 286 -5.58 8.93 6.38
C THR A 286 -6.68 8.95 5.33
N LEU A 287 -7.17 7.79 4.88
CA LEU A 287 -8.38 7.66 4.07
C LEU A 287 -9.67 7.51 4.91
N GLY A 288 -9.59 7.69 6.24
CA GLY A 288 -10.76 7.83 7.10
C GLY A 288 -11.50 6.54 7.41
N VAL A 289 -10.85 5.37 7.43
CA VAL A 289 -11.54 4.09 7.78
C VAL A 289 -12.00 4.00 9.25
N VAL A 290 -11.61 4.98 10.08
CA VAL A 290 -12.06 5.15 11.46
C VAL A 290 -12.46 6.62 11.60
N PRO A 291 -13.74 6.97 11.38
CA PRO A 291 -14.22 8.35 11.36
C PRO A 291 -13.99 9.12 12.67
N GLU A 292 -13.87 8.42 13.79
CA GLU A 292 -13.63 9.00 15.10
C GLU A 292 -12.20 9.57 15.26
N LEU A 293 -11.29 9.30 14.31
CA LEU A 293 -9.91 9.78 14.35
C LEU A 293 -9.69 10.96 13.40
N GLU A 294 -9.28 12.08 13.97
CA GLU A 294 -8.76 13.22 13.22
C GLU A 294 -7.38 12.88 12.64
N THR A 295 -7.28 12.89 11.31
CA THR A 295 -6.07 12.49 10.60
C THR A 295 -5.84 13.37 9.37
N PRO A 296 -4.59 13.62 8.97
CA PRO A 296 -4.29 14.22 7.67
C PRO A 296 -4.84 13.34 6.54
N THR A 297 -5.04 13.92 5.36
CA THR A 297 -5.44 13.16 4.17
C THR A 297 -4.30 12.31 3.64
N TYR A 298 -4.59 11.39 2.71
CA TYR A 298 -3.54 10.58 2.10
C TYR A 298 -2.58 11.41 1.25
N ALA A 299 -3.10 12.48 0.63
CA ALA A 299 -2.29 13.45 -0.11
C ALA A 299 -1.36 14.24 0.82
N ASP A 300 -1.85 14.74 1.96
CA ASP A 300 -1.10 15.60 2.89
C ASP A 300 0.20 14.95 3.39
N ILE A 301 0.17 13.64 3.61
CA ILE A 301 1.33 12.92 4.14
C ILE A 301 2.34 12.52 3.06
N ARG A 302 1.98 12.57 1.77
CA ARG A 302 2.77 11.97 0.68
C ARG A 302 3.25 12.97 -0.34
N ASN A 303 2.42 13.96 -0.64
CA ASN A 303 2.74 14.96 -1.64
C ASN A 303 3.93 15.82 -1.23
N ARG A 304 4.63 16.36 -2.21
CA ARG A 304 5.65 17.40 -2.03
C ARG A 304 5.36 18.54 -2.98
N VAL A 305 5.62 19.75 -2.51
CA VAL A 305 5.70 20.96 -3.35
C VAL A 305 7.18 21.19 -3.64
N CYS A 306 7.53 21.24 -4.91
CA CYS A 306 8.87 21.53 -5.41
C CYS A 306 9.19 23.03 -5.25
N GLU A 307 10.47 23.38 -5.26
CA GLU A 307 10.92 24.78 -5.17
C GLU A 307 10.37 25.68 -6.30
N ASP A 308 10.06 25.10 -7.46
CA ASP A 308 9.44 25.78 -8.61
C ASP A 308 7.90 25.83 -8.56
N GLY A 309 7.31 25.36 -7.47
CA GLY A 309 5.85 25.34 -7.25
C GLY A 309 5.12 24.16 -7.90
N ARG A 310 5.80 23.28 -8.64
CA ARG A 310 5.19 22.02 -9.10
C ARG A 310 4.94 21.09 -7.91
N GLU A 311 4.03 20.16 -8.09
CA GLU A 311 3.72 19.14 -7.08
C GLU A 311 4.00 17.74 -7.62
N TRP A 312 4.31 16.81 -6.72
CA TRP A 312 4.52 15.39 -7.06
C TRP A 312 3.23 14.67 -7.43
N LEU A 313 2.12 15.08 -6.84
CA LEU A 313 0.79 14.62 -7.22
C LEU A 313 0.18 15.58 -8.24
N SER A 314 -0.35 15.01 -9.34
CA SER A 314 -1.24 15.72 -10.24
C SER A 314 -2.51 16.16 -9.51
N LYS A 315 -3.22 17.12 -10.08
CA LYS A 315 -4.47 17.61 -9.50
C LYS A 315 -5.48 16.48 -9.31
N GLU A 316 -5.62 15.61 -10.30
CA GLU A 316 -6.57 14.50 -10.30
C GLU A 316 -6.29 13.50 -9.17
N VAL A 317 -5.03 13.09 -9.01
CA VAL A 317 -4.63 12.17 -7.93
C VAL A 317 -4.69 12.86 -6.57
N LYS A 318 -4.25 14.12 -6.47
CA LYS A 318 -4.32 14.91 -5.23
C LYS A 318 -5.77 15.07 -4.77
N ASP A 319 -6.70 15.36 -5.67
CA ASP A 319 -8.12 15.49 -5.37
C ASP A 319 -8.72 14.14 -4.93
N ALA A 320 -8.30 13.02 -5.53
CA ALA A 320 -8.72 11.68 -5.10
C ALA A 320 -8.15 11.30 -3.73
N PHE A 321 -6.86 11.54 -3.49
CA PHE A 321 -6.15 11.17 -2.26
C PHE A 321 -6.43 12.11 -1.08
N SER A 322 -6.98 13.30 -1.36
CA SER A 322 -7.46 14.24 -0.34
C SER A 322 -8.82 13.86 0.26
N GLN A 323 -9.56 12.92 -0.34
CA GLN A 323 -10.88 12.51 0.17
C GLN A 323 -10.77 11.53 1.34
N LYS A 324 -11.79 11.53 2.22
CA LYS A 324 -12.00 10.48 3.21
C LYS A 324 -13.11 9.53 2.75
N LEU A 325 -12.92 8.23 2.98
CA LEU A 325 -13.94 7.22 2.70
C LEU A 325 -15.19 7.42 3.57
N ALA A 326 -15.04 7.99 4.77
CA ALA A 326 -16.14 8.31 5.68
C ALA A 326 -17.12 9.34 5.08
N ASP A 327 -16.64 10.27 4.25
CA ASP A 327 -17.48 11.31 3.63
C ASP A 327 -18.36 10.72 2.51
N ASN A 328 -17.90 9.63 1.91
CA ASN A 328 -18.53 9.00 0.75
C ASN A 328 -19.27 7.70 1.11
N ASN A 329 -19.33 7.32 2.39
CA ASN A 329 -19.96 6.08 2.84
C ASN A 329 -20.79 6.28 4.11
N GLU A 330 -21.74 5.36 4.34
CA GLU A 330 -22.57 5.39 5.55
C GLU A 330 -21.73 5.12 6.80
N VAL A 331 -21.60 6.14 7.66
CA VAL A 331 -21.14 5.97 9.05
C VAL A 331 -22.32 5.47 9.88
N TRP A 332 -22.11 4.35 10.57
CA TRP A 332 -23.16 3.67 11.33
C TRP A 332 -23.41 4.36 12.67
N ASP A 333 -24.66 4.35 13.11
CA ASP A 333 -24.99 4.72 14.49
C ASP A 333 -24.50 3.68 15.51
N GLU A 334 -24.49 4.06 16.78
CA GLU A 334 -24.05 3.18 17.87
C GLU A 334 -24.91 1.92 17.99
N LYS A 335 -26.18 1.97 17.62
CA LYS A 335 -27.08 0.80 17.66
C LYS A 335 -26.63 -0.26 16.66
N LYS A 336 -26.31 0.14 15.43
CA LYS A 336 -25.84 -0.75 14.35
C LYS A 336 -24.43 -1.26 14.63
N LYS A 337 -23.52 -0.41 15.14
CA LYS A 337 -22.20 -0.85 15.62
C LYS A 337 -22.33 -1.92 16.71
N ASN A 338 -23.12 -1.68 17.75
CA ASN A 338 -23.33 -2.64 18.84
C ASN A 338 -24.01 -3.95 18.36
N SER A 339 -24.94 -3.87 17.41
CA SER A 339 -25.53 -5.06 16.80
C SER A 339 -24.49 -5.91 16.06
N TYR A 340 -23.55 -5.26 15.35
CA TYR A 340 -22.46 -5.94 14.67
C TYR A 340 -21.52 -6.66 15.64
N GLU A 341 -21.07 -5.97 16.68
CA GLU A 341 -20.17 -6.53 17.70
C GLU A 341 -20.78 -7.78 18.38
N ARG A 342 -22.10 -7.76 18.67
CA ARG A 342 -22.81 -8.94 19.21
C ARG A 342 -22.86 -10.12 18.23
N LYS A 343 -22.91 -9.85 16.93
CA LYS A 343 -22.96 -10.88 15.86
C LYS A 343 -21.57 -11.37 15.44
N TYR A 344 -20.52 -10.63 15.77
CA TYR A 344 -19.17 -10.91 15.31
C TYR A 344 -18.68 -12.33 15.62
N PRO A 345 -18.93 -12.95 16.80
CA PRO A 345 -18.50 -14.33 17.05
C PRO A 345 -19.02 -15.34 16.01
N PHE A 346 -20.26 -15.18 15.54
CA PHE A 346 -20.83 -16.02 14.49
C PHE A 346 -20.20 -15.73 13.12
N ILE A 347 -19.99 -14.45 12.79
CA ILE A 347 -19.31 -14.02 11.56
C ILE A 347 -17.88 -14.60 11.51
N PHE A 348 -17.17 -14.50 12.63
CA PHE A 348 -15.81 -15.02 12.79
C PHE A 348 -15.79 -16.54 12.61
N PHE A 349 -16.70 -17.28 13.26
CA PHE A 349 -16.78 -18.74 13.12
C PHE A 349 -17.03 -19.16 11.66
N LYS A 350 -18.00 -18.53 10.98
CA LYS A 350 -18.27 -18.80 9.55
C LYS A 350 -17.05 -18.51 8.68
N THR A 351 -16.34 -17.41 8.98
CA THR A 351 -15.13 -17.03 8.24
C THR A 351 -13.99 -18.02 8.50
N ALA A 352 -13.81 -18.48 9.73
CA ALA A 352 -12.82 -19.50 10.08
C ALA A 352 -13.09 -20.84 9.39
N LEU A 353 -14.37 -21.23 9.24
CA LEU A 353 -14.76 -22.39 8.45
C LEU A 353 -14.46 -22.20 6.95
N TYR A 354 -14.58 -21.00 6.41
CA TYR A 354 -14.21 -20.72 5.02
C TYR A 354 -12.68 -20.81 4.83
N ASP A 355 -11.91 -20.16 5.72
CA ASP A 355 -10.45 -20.03 5.63
C ASP A 355 -9.69 -21.19 6.30
N TRP A 356 -10.36 -22.31 6.57
CA TRP A 356 -9.82 -23.40 7.39
C TRP A 356 -8.50 -23.96 6.87
N LYS A 357 -8.33 -24.04 5.55
CA LYS A 357 -7.09 -24.53 4.91
C LYS A 357 -5.91 -23.63 5.21
N GLU A 358 -6.11 -22.32 5.14
CA GLU A 358 -5.08 -21.32 5.41
C GLU A 358 -4.71 -21.31 6.90
N ILE A 359 -5.72 -21.42 7.78
CA ILE A 359 -5.53 -21.56 9.23
C ILE A 359 -4.70 -22.82 9.53
N TYR A 360 -5.11 -23.97 8.98
CA TYR A 360 -4.42 -25.24 9.13
C TYR A 360 -2.95 -25.15 8.68
N ASN A 361 -2.70 -24.58 7.50
CA ASN A 361 -1.37 -24.38 6.96
C ASN A 361 -0.49 -23.51 7.87
N LYS A 362 -1.02 -22.41 8.39
CA LYS A 362 -0.29 -21.50 9.28
C LYS A 362 0.02 -22.13 10.64
N VAL A 363 -0.94 -22.84 11.23
CA VAL A 363 -0.77 -23.48 12.55
C VAL A 363 0.21 -24.65 12.47
N ILE A 364 0.17 -25.44 11.41
CA ILE A 364 1.04 -26.62 11.28
C ILE A 364 2.44 -26.25 10.79
N ARG A 365 2.59 -25.31 9.85
CA ARG A 365 3.93 -24.82 9.47
C ARG A 365 4.67 -24.17 10.64
N LYS A 366 3.96 -23.47 11.54
CA LYS A 366 4.56 -22.92 12.77
C LYS A 366 5.01 -23.98 13.77
N ARG A 367 4.50 -25.21 13.71
CA ARG A 367 4.93 -26.33 14.57
C ARG A 367 6.11 -27.14 14.01
N LYS A 368 6.47 -26.92 12.73
CA LYS A 368 7.56 -27.64 12.04
C LYS A 368 8.83 -26.80 11.86
N LYS A 369 8.82 -25.54 12.30
CA LYS A 369 10.00 -24.69 12.50
C LYS A 369 10.16 -24.53 14.00
#